data_AF-A0A4S1FXU2-F1
#
_entry.id   AF-A0A4S1FXU2-F1
#
_cell.length_a   1.000
_cell.length_b   1.000
_cell.length_c   1.000
_cell.angle_alpha   90.00
_cell.angle_beta   90.00
_cell.angle_gamma   90.00
#
_symmetry.space_group_name_H-M   'P 1'
#
loop_
_entity.id
_entity.type
_entity.pdbx_description
1 polymer ?
#
loop_
_entity_poly.entity_id
_entity_poly.type
_entity_poly.pdbx_seq_one_letter_code
_entity_poly.pdbx_strand_id
1 'polypeptide(L)'
;WKLAHPYRMVAHNGEINTVRGNNNWMAARQASVDSELFGNNISELWPISYEGQSDTACFDNALEFLFQGGYSLTHAMMMLIPEAWAGNKLMDADRKAFYEYHAALMEPW
;
A
#
# COMPACT_ATOMS: atom_id res chain seq x y z
N TRP A 1 9.87 -6.34 21.45
CA TRP A 1 9.08 -7.53 21.08
C TRP A 1 8.02 -7.21 20.04
N LYS A 2 7.06 -6.30 20.27
CA LYS A 2 6.02 -5.97 19.28
C LYS A 2 6.52 -5.42 17.93
N LEU A 3 7.72 -4.82 17.91
CA LEU A 3 8.37 -4.32 16.69
C LEU A 3 9.29 -5.35 16.01
N ALA A 4 9.37 -6.57 16.53
CA ALA A 4 10.21 -7.61 15.95
C ALA A 4 9.52 -8.17 14.69
N HIS A 5 10.32 -8.41 13.66
CA HIS A 5 9.87 -9.04 12.42
C HIS A 5 9.80 -10.57 12.58
N PRO A 6 9.06 -11.28 11.72
CA PRO A 6 8.22 -10.78 10.62
C PRO A 6 6.89 -10.18 11.11
N TYR A 7 6.30 -9.30 10.29
CA TYR A 7 4.89 -8.93 10.41
C TYR A 7 4.00 -9.96 9.68
N ARG A 8 2.72 -9.65 9.41
CA ARG A 8 1.76 -10.66 8.90
C ARG A 8 2.11 -11.09 7.48
N MET A 9 2.59 -10.16 6.67
CA MET A 9 2.88 -10.36 5.26
C MET A 9 4.34 -10.05 4.92
N VAL A 10 5.01 -9.18 5.68
CA VAL A 10 6.31 -8.60 5.30
C VAL A 10 7.37 -8.78 6.39
N ALA A 11 8.59 -9.09 5.94
CA ALA A 11 9.82 -8.80 6.65
C ALA A 11 10.64 -7.83 5.79
N HIS A 12 10.79 -6.59 6.26
CA HIS A 12 11.48 -5.53 5.53
C HIS A 12 12.88 -5.30 6.09
N ASN A 13 13.84 -5.08 5.19
CA ASN A 13 15.17 -4.59 5.51
C ASN A 13 15.37 -3.27 4.75
N GLY A 14 15.28 -2.16 5.48
CA GLY A 14 15.30 -0.82 4.89
C GLY A 14 14.56 0.17 5.78
N GLU A 15 14.29 1.35 5.22
CA GLU A 15 13.51 2.41 5.86
C GLU A 15 12.60 3.07 4.83
N ILE A 16 11.31 3.23 5.16
CA ILE A 16 10.34 3.94 4.32
C ILE A 16 10.33 5.42 4.70
N ASN A 17 11.07 6.23 3.95
CA ASN A 17 11.32 7.65 4.25
C ASN A 17 10.11 8.57 4.04
N THR A 18 9.06 8.05 3.40
CA THR A 18 7.82 8.72 2.98
C THR A 18 6.65 8.43 3.92
N VAL A 19 6.85 7.57 4.93
CA VAL A 19 5.77 6.92 5.70
C VAL A 19 4.76 7.88 6.33
N ARG A 20 5.20 9.07 6.75
CA ARG A 20 4.28 10.09 7.28
C ARG A 20 3.28 10.56 6.22
N GLY A 21 3.74 10.77 4.99
CA GLY A 21 2.88 11.12 3.87
C GLY A 21 1.96 9.97 3.50
N ASN A 22 2.49 8.75 3.45
CA ASN A 22 1.70 7.55 3.15
C ASN A 22 0.57 7.32 4.16
N ASN A 23 0.86 7.44 5.46
CA ASN A 23 -0.15 7.30 6.51
C ASN A 23 -1.25 8.35 6.38
N ASN A 24 -0.89 9.60 6.06
CA ASN A 24 -1.88 10.67 5.87
C ASN A 24 -2.77 10.42 4.65
N TRP A 25 -2.18 9.98 3.53
CA TRP A 25 -2.94 9.65 2.33
C TRP A 25 -3.82 8.41 2.53
N MET A 26 -3.34 7.40 3.24
CA MET A 26 -4.15 6.25 3.63
C MET A 26 -5.33 6.67 4.51
N ALA A 27 -5.10 7.50 5.54
CA ALA A 27 -6.18 8.02 6.38
C ALA A 27 -7.21 8.84 5.58
N ALA A 28 -6.77 9.65 4.60
CA ALA A 28 -7.68 10.41 3.74
C ALA A 28 -8.60 9.52 2.89
N ARG A 29 -8.14 8.31 2.50
CA ARG A 29 -8.94 7.35 1.73
C ARG A 29 -10.12 6.78 2.52
N GLN A 30 -10.13 6.87 3.85
CA GLN A 30 -11.24 6.41 4.69
C GLN A 30 -12.60 6.95 4.24
N ALA A 31 -12.65 8.20 3.76
CA ALA A 31 -13.90 8.86 3.39
C ALA A 31 -14.50 8.36 2.06
N SER A 32 -13.69 7.76 1.19
CA SER A 32 -14.09 7.41 -0.18
C SER A 32 -13.92 5.95 -0.53
N VAL A 33 -13.37 5.15 0.40
CA VAL A 33 -13.10 3.74 0.12
C VAL A 33 -14.38 2.92 0.10
N ASP A 34 -14.47 2.01 -0.86
CA ASP A 34 -15.57 1.07 -1.00
C ASP A 34 -15.02 -0.29 -1.44
N SER A 35 -15.70 -1.37 -1.05
CA SER A 35 -15.31 -2.73 -1.40
C SER A 35 -16.53 -3.65 -1.34
N GLU A 36 -16.81 -4.35 -2.44
CA GLU A 36 -17.86 -5.37 -2.47
C GLU A 36 -17.60 -6.52 -1.48
N LEU A 37 -16.34 -6.80 -1.16
CA LEU A 37 -15.94 -7.87 -0.23
C LEU A 37 -16.27 -7.53 1.22
N PHE A 38 -16.14 -6.27 1.61
CA PHE A 38 -16.40 -5.80 2.97
C PHE A 38 -17.77 -5.14 3.14
N GLY A 39 -18.36 -4.65 2.05
CA GLY A 39 -19.61 -3.90 2.03
C GLY A 39 -19.62 -2.80 3.09
N ASN A 40 -20.73 -2.71 3.83
CA ASN A 40 -20.92 -1.72 4.89
C ASN A 40 -19.95 -1.85 6.08
N ASN A 41 -19.24 -2.98 6.21
CA ASN A 41 -18.31 -3.20 7.32
C ASN A 41 -16.92 -2.63 7.04
N ILE A 42 -16.67 -2.07 5.84
CA ILE A 42 -15.36 -1.50 5.50
C ILE A 42 -14.92 -0.39 6.47
N SER A 43 -15.88 0.33 7.07
CA SER A 43 -15.58 1.35 8.08
C SER A 43 -14.93 0.79 9.34
N GLU A 44 -15.12 -0.49 9.65
CA GLU A 44 -14.54 -1.16 10.83
C GLU A 44 -13.03 -1.42 10.70
N LEU A 45 -12.48 -1.36 9.49
CA LEU A 45 -11.04 -1.56 9.24
C LEU A 45 -10.20 -0.37 9.72
N TRP A 46 -10.82 0.78 9.96
CA TRP A 46 -10.09 2.01 10.25
C TRP A 46 -9.78 2.20 11.74
N PRO A 47 -8.58 2.74 12.08
CA PRO A 47 -7.53 3.15 11.17
C PRO A 47 -6.69 1.96 10.66
N ILE A 48 -6.27 2.01 9.39
CA ILE A 48 -5.37 1.00 8.81
C ILE A 48 -4.01 0.99 9.51
N SER A 49 -3.47 2.15 9.87
CA SER A 49 -2.22 2.30 10.63
C SER A 49 -2.45 3.11 11.90
N TYR A 50 -1.89 2.65 13.01
CA TYR A 50 -2.00 3.29 14.32
C TYR A 50 -0.75 4.11 14.65
N GLU A 51 -0.92 5.14 15.49
CA GLU A 51 0.20 5.92 16.00
C GLU A 51 1.18 5.03 16.78
N GLY A 52 2.49 5.26 16.60
CA GLY A 52 3.56 4.53 17.28
C GLY A 52 3.95 3.18 16.64
N GLN A 53 3.38 2.81 15.50
CA GLN A 53 3.84 1.68 14.70
C GLN A 53 5.14 2.01 13.95
N SER A 54 5.97 0.99 13.69
CA SER A 54 7.14 1.18 12.82
C SER A 54 6.70 1.41 11.37
N ASP A 55 7.61 1.93 10.56
CA ASP A 55 7.39 2.12 9.13
C ASP A 55 6.98 0.83 8.41
N THR A 56 7.65 -0.27 8.74
CA THR A 56 7.37 -1.59 8.19
C THR A 56 6.00 -2.11 8.63
N ALA A 57 5.59 -1.86 9.88
CA ALA A 57 4.26 -2.24 10.33
C ALA A 57 3.18 -1.47 9.56
N CYS A 58 3.39 -0.17 9.30
CA CYS A 58 2.47 0.64 8.50
C CYS A 58 2.36 0.09 7.07
N PHE A 59 3.49 -0.29 6.47
CA PHE A 59 3.51 -0.91 5.15
C PHE A 59 2.82 -2.27 5.12
N ASP A 60 3.05 -3.13 6.12
CA ASP A 60 2.39 -4.43 6.27
C ASP A 60 0.87 -4.29 6.32
N ASN A 61 0.35 -3.33 7.10
CA ASN A 61 -1.09 -3.05 7.16
C ASN A 61 -1.64 -2.55 5.81
N ALA A 62 -0.92 -1.69 5.09
CA ALA A 62 -1.35 -1.20 3.79
C ALA A 62 -1.38 -2.32 2.74
N LEU A 63 -0.39 -3.22 2.77
CA LEU A 63 -0.35 -4.40 1.91
C LEU A 63 -1.49 -5.37 2.24
N GLU A 64 -1.72 -5.63 3.53
CA GLU A 64 -2.82 -6.47 4.01
C GLU A 64 -4.18 -5.89 3.59
N PHE A 65 -4.35 -4.57 3.71
CA PHE A 65 -5.56 -3.89 3.29
C PHE A 65 -5.86 -4.10 1.80
N LEU A 66 -4.87 -3.91 0.91
CA LEU A 66 -5.05 -4.15 -0.52
C LEU A 66 -5.29 -5.63 -0.84
N PHE A 67 -4.51 -6.52 -0.23
CA PHE A 67 -4.62 -7.96 -0.49
C PHE A 67 -5.98 -8.51 -0.07
N GLN A 68 -6.45 -8.16 1.13
CA GLN A 68 -7.78 -8.53 1.60
C GLN A 68 -8.90 -7.81 0.84
N GLY A 69 -8.61 -6.63 0.27
CA GLY A 69 -9.48 -5.89 -0.65
C GLY A 69 -9.64 -6.51 -2.04
N GLY A 70 -8.95 -7.64 -2.32
CA GLY A 70 -9.13 -8.43 -3.54
C GLY A 70 -7.99 -8.29 -4.56
N TYR A 71 -6.97 -7.47 -4.30
CA TYR A 71 -5.79 -7.42 -5.14
C TYR A 71 -4.94 -8.69 -4.96
N SER A 72 -4.32 -9.17 -6.04
CA SER A 72 -3.27 -10.18 -5.89
C SER A 72 -2.05 -9.57 -5.17
N LEU A 73 -1.28 -10.40 -4.48
CA LEU A 73 -0.10 -9.94 -3.74
C LEU A 73 0.88 -9.17 -4.63
N THR A 74 1.11 -9.65 -5.85
CA THR A 74 2.01 -9.00 -6.81
C THR A 74 1.47 -7.65 -7.28
N HIS A 75 0.17 -7.54 -7.53
CA HIS A 75 -0.48 -6.29 -7.91
C HIS A 75 -0.35 -5.26 -6.78
N ALA A 76 -0.72 -5.63 -5.56
CA ALA A 76 -0.65 -4.75 -4.39
C ALA A 76 0.79 -4.27 -4.13
N MET A 77 1.78 -5.18 -4.23
CA MET A 77 3.19 -4.82 -4.11
C MET A 77 3.65 -3.85 -5.19
N MET A 78 3.23 -4.05 -6.45
CA MET A 78 3.59 -3.13 -7.55
C MET A 78 2.91 -1.76 -7.42
N MET A 79 1.77 -1.67 -6.74
CA MET A 79 1.13 -0.38 -6.41
C MET A 79 1.87 0.35 -5.30
N LEU A 80 2.28 -0.35 -4.24
CA LEU A 80 2.94 0.27 -3.09
C LEU A 80 4.42 0.58 -3.37
N ILE A 81 5.16 -0.35 -4.00
CA ILE A 81 6.58 -0.22 -4.37
C ILE A 81 6.72 -0.28 -5.91
N PRO A 82 6.30 0.77 -6.64
CA PRO A 82 6.40 0.77 -8.09
C PRO A 82 7.86 0.90 -8.57
N GLU A 83 8.18 0.26 -9.70
CA GLU A 83 9.44 0.52 -10.40
C GLU A 83 9.50 1.99 -10.89
N ALA A 84 10.70 2.53 -11.06
CA ALA A 84 10.88 3.82 -11.73
C ALA A 84 10.51 3.72 -13.23
N TRP A 85 9.24 3.98 -13.54
CA TRP A 85 8.64 3.80 -14.86
C TRP A 85 8.67 5.05 -15.73
N ALA A 86 8.62 6.24 -15.12
CA ALA A 86 8.57 7.50 -15.82
C ALA A 86 9.87 7.73 -16.62
N GLY A 87 9.74 7.89 -17.94
CA GLY A 87 10.88 8.07 -18.84
C GLY A 87 11.71 6.82 -19.14
N ASN A 88 11.32 5.64 -18.63
CA ASN A 88 12.03 4.40 -18.89
C ASN A 88 11.74 3.90 -20.33
N LYS A 89 12.74 4.01 -21.20
CA LYS A 89 12.63 3.60 -22.62
C LYS A 89 12.73 2.08 -22.84
N LEU A 90 13.18 1.34 -21.83
CA LEU A 90 13.35 -0.11 -21.88
C LEU A 90 12.15 -0.85 -21.29
N MET A 91 11.21 -0.12 -20.68
CA MET A 91 10.02 -0.70 -20.09
C MET A 91 8.97 -0.98 -21.17
N ASP A 92 8.42 -2.20 -21.13
CA ASP A 92 7.29 -2.59 -21.97
C ASP A 92 6.08 -1.66 -21.78
N ALA A 93 5.32 -1.46 -22.86
CA ALA A 93 4.21 -0.51 -22.90
C ALA A 93 3.09 -0.86 -21.91
N ASP A 94 2.75 -2.14 -21.76
CA ASP A 94 1.68 -2.58 -20.86
C ASP A 94 2.09 -2.38 -19.39
N ARG A 95 3.35 -2.70 -19.06
CA ARG A 95 3.89 -2.46 -17.72
C ARG A 95 3.97 -0.97 -17.39
N LYS A 96 4.33 -0.12 -18.36
CA LYS A 96 4.34 1.32 -18.18
C LYS A 96 2.93 1.86 -17.94
N ALA A 97 1.96 1.42 -18.74
CA ALA A 97 0.56 1.80 -18.61
C ALA A 97 -0.02 1.36 -17.25
N PHE A 98 0.36 0.18 -16.77
CA PHE A 98 0.00 -0.29 -15.42
C PHE A 98 0.46 0.71 -14.35
N TYR A 99 1.74 1.11 -14.35
CA TYR A 99 2.23 2.03 -13.34
C TYR A 99 1.67 3.44 -13.48
N GLU A 100 1.46 3.92 -14.71
CA GLU A 100 0.86 5.23 -14.97
C GLU A 100 -0.57 5.33 -14.42
N TYR A 101 -1.37 4.28 -14.62
CA TYR A 101 -2.73 4.21 -14.05
C TYR A 101 -2.70 4.21 -12.51
N HIS A 102 -1.85 3.37 -11.90
CA HIS A 102 -1.83 3.22 -10.45
C HIS A 102 -1.16 4.38 -9.72
N ALA A 103 -0.29 5.16 -10.38
CA ALA A 103 0.32 6.34 -9.80
C ALA A 103 -0.71 7.43 -9.40
N ALA A 104 -1.89 7.43 -10.02
CA ALA A 104 -3.00 8.30 -9.63
C ALA A 104 -3.81 7.76 -8.44
N LEU A 105 -3.68 6.47 -8.11
CA LEU A 105 -4.45 5.78 -7.08
C LEU A 105 -3.68 5.59 -5.78
N MET A 106 -2.38 5.30 -5.87
CA MET A 106 -1.49 5.03 -4.74
C MET A 106 -0.16 5.74 -4.95
N GLU A 107 0.23 6.55 -3.98
CA GLU A 107 1.56 7.12 -3.92
C GLU A 107 2.59 6.05 -3.49
N PRO A 108 3.83 6.09 -3.99
CA PRO A 108 4.87 5.15 -3.58
C PRO A 108 5.11 5.20 -2.07
N TRP A 109 5.32 4.02 -1.49
CA TRP A 109 5.75 3.83 -0.11
C TRP A 109 7.27 3.73 -0.10
#